data_AF-A0A5C6W6W4-F1
#
_entry.id   AF-A0A5C6W6W4-F1
#
_cell.length_a   1.000
_cell.length_b   1.000
_cell.length_c   1.000
_cell.angle_alpha   90.00
_cell.angle_beta   90.00
_cell.angle_gamma   90.00
#
_symmetry.space_group_name_H-M   'P 1'
#
loop_
_entity.id
_entity.type
_entity.pdbx_description
1 polymer ?
#
loop_
_entity_poly.entity_id
_entity_poly.type
_entity_poly.pdbx_seq_one_letter_code
_entity_poly.pdbx_strand_id
1 'polypeptide(L)'
;MTNIYVVKEYDCFVRGKDHRGLSDKYKPIPKKVFDALENFILSNCHDTETNPIELMSITSKKGLGKLIHVKNYVGLISMKDGTQIEILPKIYSKEGNLTEERTRSIFLMMLKSLKEFPFKQFQLSSLGVMKHSIFEIFIQMFIQQVMELTKKGLKSSYLSIEENERFYKGKILFNDHIKKNVAHKERFYLTYDVFSQNRPENRLIKATLKKLYPQSKSYRNKKLIQQLLIDFEQVEESINYSNDFDKVKSDRSMKDYDLILSWCKLFFFNKSFTSFSGDEVAYALLFPMEKVFEAFVASILKKRCGATYTIQAQAKTYHLFDQPQKFRLIPDIILTSTDSKVIVLDTKWKLLHNNPRKNYGISQADMYQMYAYAKKLDTDKVLVVYPYNEQVKDIAVKTPTYVSNDDVRVEIMFLDLENVSESLETIIESLNDIL
;
A
#
# COMPACT_ATOMS: atom_id res chain seq x y z
N MET A 1 17.21 -22.63 -9.92
CA MET A 1 15.78 -22.45 -10.25
C MET A 1 15.12 -21.78 -9.06
N THR A 2 14.34 -20.72 -9.26
CA THR A 2 13.64 -20.01 -8.19
C THR A 2 12.37 -20.79 -7.85
N ASN A 3 12.27 -21.34 -6.65
CA ASN A 3 11.03 -22.01 -6.21
C ASN A 3 9.99 -20.96 -5.86
N ILE A 4 8.84 -21.00 -6.54
CA ILE A 4 7.72 -20.08 -6.30
C ILE A 4 6.53 -20.88 -5.76
N TYR A 5 6.03 -20.52 -4.58
CA TYR A 5 4.87 -21.12 -3.95
C TYR A 5 3.72 -20.11 -3.91
N VAL A 6 2.66 -20.36 -4.66
CA VAL A 6 1.50 -19.44 -4.77
C VAL A 6 0.35 -19.91 -3.89
N VAL A 7 -0.21 -19.10 -3.02
CA VAL A 7 -1.39 -19.43 -2.20
C VAL A 7 -2.43 -18.32 -2.34
N LYS A 8 -3.71 -18.58 -2.04
CA LYS A 8 -4.70 -17.51 -1.96
C LYS A 8 -4.94 -17.11 -0.50
N GLU A 9 -5.44 -15.90 -0.25
CA GLU A 9 -5.82 -15.45 1.09
C GLU A 9 -6.78 -16.45 1.78
N TYR A 10 -6.71 -16.56 3.11
CA TYR A 10 -7.48 -17.55 3.90
C TYR A 10 -7.18 -19.03 3.61
N ASP A 11 -6.25 -19.36 2.70
CA ASP A 11 -5.74 -20.72 2.56
C ASP A 11 -4.57 -20.98 3.51
N CYS A 12 -4.14 -22.24 3.58
CA CYS A 12 -3.22 -22.73 4.60
C CYS A 12 -1.97 -23.34 3.96
N PHE A 13 -0.80 -23.04 4.51
CA PHE A 13 0.40 -23.81 4.24
C PHE A 13 0.50 -25.03 5.19
N VAL A 14 0.91 -26.17 4.64
CA VAL A 14 1.16 -27.41 5.39
C VAL A 14 2.63 -27.77 5.34
N ARG A 15 3.18 -28.16 6.49
CA ARG A 15 4.59 -28.54 6.64
C ARG A 15 4.86 -29.93 6.06
N GLY A 16 5.62 -30.04 4.96
CA GLY A 16 6.09 -31.31 4.41
C GLY A 16 5.63 -31.61 2.98
N LYS A 17 5.65 -32.89 2.59
CA LYS A 17 5.24 -33.35 1.26
C LYS A 17 3.75 -33.72 1.24
N ASP A 18 3.14 -33.64 0.05
CA ASP A 18 1.73 -33.94 -0.25
C ASP A 18 1.12 -35.00 0.66
N HIS A 19 0.18 -34.57 1.51
CA HIS A 19 -0.77 -35.52 2.07
C HIS A 19 -1.80 -35.81 0.97
N ARG A 20 -1.77 -37.04 0.43
CA ARG A 20 -2.72 -37.46 -0.62
C ARG A 20 -4.16 -37.20 -0.16
N GLY A 21 -4.93 -36.46 -0.97
CA GLY A 21 -6.35 -36.15 -0.69
C GLY A 21 -6.61 -34.85 0.08
N LEU A 22 -5.63 -33.95 0.19
CA LEU A 22 -5.86 -32.60 0.72
C LEU A 22 -6.75 -31.76 -0.23
N SER A 23 -7.70 -31.02 0.33
CA SER A 23 -8.44 -30.01 -0.43
C SER A 23 -7.50 -28.91 -0.92
N ASP A 24 -7.81 -28.27 -2.05
CA ASP A 24 -7.04 -27.16 -2.65
C ASP A 24 -6.68 -26.01 -1.68
N LYS A 25 -7.41 -25.89 -0.57
CA LYS A 25 -7.15 -24.94 0.54
C LYS A 25 -5.85 -25.20 1.31
N TYR A 26 -5.24 -26.38 1.19
CA TYR A 26 -4.02 -26.75 1.90
C TYR A 26 -2.87 -26.92 0.91
N LYS A 27 -1.89 -26.02 0.96
CA LYS A 27 -0.73 -26.05 0.09
C LYS A 27 0.50 -26.58 0.81
N PRO A 28 1.03 -27.75 0.44
CA PRO A 28 2.23 -28.28 1.07
C PRO A 28 3.46 -27.50 0.62
N ILE A 29 4.30 -27.13 1.59
CA ILE A 29 5.61 -26.50 1.35
C ILE A 29 6.72 -27.28 2.06
N PRO A 30 7.96 -27.28 1.52
CA PRO A 30 9.07 -27.99 2.14
C PRO A 30 9.30 -27.55 3.58
N LYS A 31 9.69 -28.51 4.45
CA LYS A 31 9.91 -28.25 5.88
C LYS A 31 10.79 -27.02 6.13
N LYS A 32 11.90 -26.89 5.39
CA LYS A 32 12.80 -25.72 5.47
C LYS A 32 12.08 -24.39 5.22
N VAL A 33 11.24 -24.32 4.18
CA VAL A 33 10.49 -23.12 3.82
C VAL A 33 9.40 -22.82 4.85
N PHE A 34 8.74 -23.86 5.36
CA PHE A 34 7.74 -23.72 6.42
C PHE A 34 8.36 -23.19 7.71
N ASP A 35 9.50 -23.75 8.13
CA ASP A 35 10.19 -23.37 9.36
C ASP A 35 10.72 -21.93 9.26
N ALA A 36 11.25 -21.53 8.10
CA ALA A 36 11.63 -20.15 7.80
C ALA A 36 10.44 -19.17 7.92
N LEU A 37 9.29 -19.55 7.36
CA LEU A 37 8.07 -18.74 7.42
C LEU A 37 7.48 -18.70 8.85
N GLU A 38 7.54 -19.81 9.58
CA GLU A 38 7.13 -19.87 10.99
C GLU A 38 8.01 -18.93 11.85
N ASN A 39 9.33 -19.00 11.70
CA ASN A 39 10.26 -18.12 12.41
C ASN A 39 10.00 -16.64 12.07
N PHE A 40 9.73 -16.33 10.81
CA PHE A 40 9.34 -14.99 10.36
C PHE A 40 8.06 -14.49 11.02
N ILE A 41 7.04 -15.34 11.16
CA ILE A 41 5.80 -14.93 11.82
C ILE A 41 6.09 -14.64 13.30
N LEU A 42 6.79 -15.56 13.98
CA LEU A 42 7.09 -15.45 15.41
C LEU A 42 7.95 -14.24 15.76
N SER A 43 8.98 -13.93 14.96
CA SER A 43 9.86 -12.79 15.20
C SER A 43 9.19 -11.43 15.05
N ASN A 44 8.11 -11.36 14.26
CA ASN A 44 7.39 -10.11 13.98
C ASN A 44 6.07 -9.99 14.75
N CYS A 45 5.68 -11.00 15.54
CA CYS A 45 4.53 -10.93 16.45
C CYS A 45 4.77 -10.03 17.68
N HIS A 46 6.02 -9.76 18.05
CA HIS A 46 6.38 -9.15 19.33
C HIS A 46 6.87 -7.68 19.27
N ASP A 47 6.90 -7.04 18.10
CA ASP A 47 7.23 -5.61 18.00
C ASP A 47 6.04 -4.76 18.50
N THR A 48 6.07 -4.51 19.81
CA THR A 48 5.16 -3.68 20.59
C THR A 48 5.30 -2.20 20.25
N GLU A 49 4.20 -1.58 19.80
CA GLU A 49 3.74 -0.19 20.10
C GLU A 49 2.62 0.27 19.15
N THR A 50 2.41 -0.41 18.04
CA THR A 50 1.26 -0.24 17.13
C THR A 50 0.70 -1.63 16.81
N ASN A 51 -0.60 -1.82 17.04
CA ASN A 51 -1.34 -3.11 16.96
C ASN A 51 -0.62 -4.19 16.14
N PRO A 52 -0.26 -5.35 16.74
CA PRO A 52 0.44 -6.41 16.02
C PRO A 52 -0.43 -6.83 14.84
N ILE A 53 0.06 -6.55 13.64
CA ILE A 53 -0.55 -6.98 12.39
C ILE A 53 -0.47 -8.50 12.40
N GLU A 54 -1.56 -9.18 12.76
CA GLU A 54 -1.64 -10.63 12.64
C GLU A 54 -1.69 -10.99 11.15
N LEU A 55 -0.51 -11.04 10.54
CA LEU A 55 -0.33 -11.22 9.11
C LEU A 55 -0.67 -12.66 8.68
N MET A 56 -0.34 -13.61 9.56
CA MET A 56 -0.65 -15.04 9.47
C MET A 56 -0.88 -15.57 10.88
N SER A 57 -1.60 -16.69 11.01
CA SER A 57 -1.75 -17.39 12.29
C SER A 57 -1.30 -18.83 12.20
N ILE A 58 -0.54 -19.28 13.20
CA ILE A 58 -0.08 -20.66 13.29
C ILE A 58 -1.12 -21.46 14.08
N THR A 59 -1.61 -22.55 13.50
CA THR A 59 -2.50 -23.50 14.18
C THR A 59 -1.95 -24.92 14.06
N SER A 60 -2.53 -25.87 14.79
CA SER A 60 -2.17 -27.29 14.68
C SER A 60 -3.43 -28.12 14.52
N LYS A 61 -3.43 -29.06 13.58
CA LYS A 61 -4.56 -29.97 13.34
C LYS A 61 -4.09 -31.42 13.43
N LYS A 62 -4.83 -32.23 14.19
CA LYS A 62 -4.57 -33.67 14.36
C LYS A 62 -4.53 -34.35 12.99
N GLY A 63 -3.42 -35.02 12.67
CA GLY A 63 -3.19 -35.69 11.38
C GLY A 63 -2.46 -34.87 10.30
N LEU A 64 -2.48 -33.53 10.38
CA LEU A 64 -1.81 -32.64 9.42
C LEU A 64 -0.63 -31.85 10.02
N GLY A 65 -0.51 -31.84 11.35
CA GLY A 65 0.56 -31.14 12.05
C GLY A 65 0.32 -29.63 12.11
N LYS A 66 1.43 -28.85 12.11
CA LYS A 66 1.39 -27.39 12.12
C LYS A 66 0.92 -26.84 10.77
N LEU A 67 0.07 -25.82 10.84
CA LEU A 67 -0.52 -25.12 9.71
C LEU A 67 -0.25 -23.62 9.85
N ILE A 68 0.09 -22.95 8.75
CA ILE A 68 0.17 -21.49 8.69
C ILE A 68 -1.03 -21.01 7.90
N HIS A 69 -1.95 -20.32 8.56
CA HIS A 69 -3.12 -19.70 7.94
C HIS A 69 -2.78 -18.29 7.47
N VAL A 70 -2.99 -18.05 6.19
CA VAL A 70 -2.88 -16.70 5.62
C VAL A 70 -4.17 -15.93 5.92
N LYS A 71 -4.06 -14.68 6.34
CA LYS A 71 -5.23 -13.81 6.61
C LYS A 71 -5.58 -12.97 5.38
N ASN A 72 -6.00 -11.72 5.58
CA ASN A 72 -6.40 -10.73 4.59
C ASN A 72 -5.22 -9.95 3.96
N TYR A 73 -3.98 -10.40 4.17
CA TYR A 73 -2.78 -9.79 3.60
C TYR A 73 -2.31 -10.54 2.37
N VAL A 74 -2.11 -9.80 1.28
CA VAL A 74 -1.80 -10.35 -0.05
C VAL A 74 -0.51 -9.73 -0.59
N GLY A 75 0.29 -10.53 -1.30
CA GLY A 75 1.50 -10.04 -1.97
C GLY A 75 2.62 -11.09 -2.05
N LEU A 76 3.88 -10.73 -1.77
CA LEU A 76 5.06 -11.57 -2.03
C LEU A 76 6.03 -11.59 -0.85
N ILE A 77 6.44 -12.78 -0.40
CA ILE A 77 7.53 -12.97 0.56
C ILE A 77 8.70 -13.61 -0.16
N SER A 78 9.88 -12.99 -0.12
CA SER A 78 11.10 -13.55 -0.69
C SER A 78 12.08 -13.93 0.42
N MET A 79 12.55 -15.17 0.36
CA MET A 79 13.59 -15.71 1.22
C MET A 79 15.00 -15.37 0.67
N LYS A 80 16.02 -15.41 1.54
CA LYS A 80 17.43 -15.18 1.16
C LYS A 80 17.98 -16.26 0.22
N ASP A 81 17.46 -17.48 0.32
CA ASP A 81 17.81 -18.58 -0.59
C ASP A 81 17.18 -18.47 -1.99
N GLY A 82 16.41 -17.39 -2.23
CA GLY A 82 15.74 -17.09 -3.48
C GLY A 82 14.33 -17.66 -3.59
N THR A 83 13.88 -18.50 -2.65
CA THR A 83 12.50 -19.00 -2.60
C THR A 83 11.51 -17.85 -2.47
N GLN A 84 10.39 -17.92 -3.20
CA GLN A 84 9.34 -16.92 -3.19
C GLN A 84 8.01 -17.55 -2.80
N ILE A 85 7.27 -16.86 -1.93
CA ILE A 85 5.92 -17.21 -1.52
C ILE A 85 5.02 -16.06 -1.98
N GLU A 86 4.16 -16.34 -2.94
CA GLU A 86 3.18 -15.37 -3.43
C GLU A 86 1.82 -15.68 -2.81
N ILE A 87 1.18 -14.67 -2.27
CA ILE A 87 -0.17 -14.72 -1.72
C ILE A 87 -1.03 -13.87 -2.64
N LEU A 88 -2.04 -14.48 -3.25
CA LEU A 88 -2.99 -13.83 -4.14
C LEU A 88 -4.34 -13.57 -3.44
N PRO A 89 -5.08 -12.52 -3.82
CA PRO A 89 -6.42 -12.30 -3.30
C PRO A 89 -7.40 -13.36 -3.82
N LYS A 90 -8.46 -13.66 -3.07
CA LYS A 90 -9.54 -14.55 -3.50
C LYS A 90 -10.56 -13.74 -4.28
N ILE A 91 -10.22 -13.50 -5.54
CA ILE A 91 -11.09 -12.85 -6.50
C ILE A 91 -11.88 -13.92 -7.24
N TYR A 92 -13.17 -13.67 -7.43
CA TYR A 92 -14.10 -14.52 -8.14
C TYR A 92 -14.73 -13.74 -9.30
N SER A 93 -15.17 -14.48 -10.30
CA SER A 93 -15.92 -13.97 -11.44
C SER A 93 -17.29 -14.65 -11.53
N LYS A 94 -18.21 -14.06 -12.29
CA LYS A 94 -19.46 -14.72 -12.71
C LYS A 94 -19.20 -15.97 -13.58
N GLU A 95 -18.07 -16.06 -14.26
CA GLU A 95 -17.74 -17.14 -15.22
C GLU A 95 -16.93 -18.30 -14.63
N GLY A 96 -16.50 -18.22 -13.36
CA GLY A 96 -15.74 -19.30 -12.72
C GLY A 96 -14.55 -18.83 -11.87
N ASN A 97 -13.69 -19.81 -11.54
CA ASN A 97 -12.39 -19.55 -10.92
C ASN A 97 -11.45 -18.87 -11.91
N LEU A 98 -10.97 -17.68 -11.53
CA LEU A 98 -9.96 -16.95 -12.30
C LEU A 98 -8.61 -17.69 -12.30
N THR A 99 -7.91 -17.63 -13.44
CA THR A 99 -6.51 -18.06 -13.51
C THR A 99 -5.64 -17.17 -12.62
N GLU A 100 -4.52 -17.70 -12.13
CA GLU A 100 -3.60 -16.91 -11.29
C GLU A 100 -3.09 -15.66 -12.02
N GLU A 101 -2.87 -15.73 -13.33
CA GLU A 101 -2.43 -14.59 -14.15
C GLU A 101 -3.48 -13.47 -14.23
N ARG A 102 -4.76 -13.83 -14.38
CA ARG A 102 -5.86 -12.87 -14.32
C ARG A 102 -6.00 -12.27 -12.93
N THR A 103 -5.91 -13.10 -11.89
CA THR A 103 -5.94 -12.65 -10.50
C THR A 103 -4.83 -11.64 -10.22
N ARG A 104 -3.59 -11.90 -10.68
CA ARG A 104 -2.46 -10.96 -10.59
C ARG A 104 -2.75 -9.65 -11.32
N SER A 105 -3.34 -9.73 -12.52
CA SER A 105 -3.65 -8.54 -13.33
C SER A 105 -4.69 -7.64 -12.64
N ILE A 106 -5.75 -8.23 -12.09
CA ILE A 106 -6.78 -7.49 -11.33
C ILE A 106 -6.18 -6.92 -10.05
N PHE A 107 -5.38 -7.69 -9.31
CA PHE A 107 -4.71 -7.20 -8.11
C PHE A 107 -3.80 -6.00 -8.41
N LEU A 108 -3.00 -6.06 -9.47
CA LEU A 108 -2.17 -4.94 -9.92
C LEU A 108 -3.01 -3.72 -10.32
N MET A 109 -4.17 -3.93 -10.96
CA MET A 109 -5.11 -2.87 -11.28
C MET A 109 -5.67 -2.21 -10.00
N MET A 110 -6.03 -2.99 -8.99
CA MET A 110 -6.50 -2.47 -7.70
C MET A 110 -5.43 -1.67 -6.99
N LEU A 111 -4.20 -2.21 -6.92
CA LEU A 111 -3.05 -1.54 -6.33
C LEU A 111 -2.86 -0.14 -6.93
N LYS A 112 -3.09 0.06 -8.24
CA LYS A 112 -2.96 1.39 -8.87
C LYS A 112 -3.81 2.49 -8.25
N SER A 113 -4.86 2.13 -7.51
CA SER A 113 -5.79 3.08 -6.91
C SER A 113 -5.37 3.55 -5.52
N LEU A 114 -4.40 2.88 -4.89
CA LEU A 114 -3.84 3.30 -3.62
C LEU A 114 -3.14 4.66 -3.79
N LYS A 115 -3.63 5.71 -3.14
CA LYS A 115 -3.05 7.07 -3.22
C LYS A 115 -1.71 7.21 -2.49
N GLU A 116 -1.54 6.45 -1.41
CA GLU A 116 -0.27 6.35 -0.67
C GLU A 116 0.82 5.67 -1.49
N PHE A 117 0.40 5.01 -2.59
CA PHE A 117 1.32 4.34 -3.47
C PHE A 117 1.36 5.04 -4.84
N PRO A 118 2.54 5.19 -5.41
CA PRO A 118 2.74 6.20 -6.45
C PRO A 118 2.50 5.58 -7.84
N PHE A 119 1.27 5.11 -8.09
CA PHE A 119 0.93 4.24 -9.23
C PHE A 119 0.32 4.92 -10.46
N LYS A 120 0.15 6.24 -10.45
CA LYS A 120 -0.74 6.96 -11.38
C LYS A 120 -0.34 6.93 -12.88
N GLN A 121 0.86 6.48 -13.24
CA GLN A 121 1.44 6.75 -14.58
C GLN A 121 1.80 5.50 -15.41
N PHE A 122 1.44 4.29 -14.96
CA PHE A 122 1.89 3.06 -15.62
C PHE A 122 0.91 2.52 -16.68
N GLN A 123 1.36 2.38 -17.93
CA GLN A 123 0.62 1.76 -19.03
C GLN A 123 0.76 0.22 -19.01
N LEU A 124 -0.38 -0.48 -18.94
CA LEU A 124 -0.47 -1.96 -18.85
C LEU A 124 0.03 -2.69 -20.10
N SER A 125 0.17 -2.01 -21.25
CA SER A 125 0.64 -2.59 -22.52
C SER A 125 2.07 -3.15 -22.43
N SER A 126 2.86 -2.71 -21.45
CA SER A 126 4.21 -3.22 -21.17
C SER A 126 4.22 -4.46 -20.25
N LEU A 127 3.09 -4.85 -19.66
CA LEU A 127 2.94 -6.09 -18.88
C LEU A 127 2.74 -7.34 -19.74
N GLY A 128 2.65 -7.19 -21.07
CA GLY A 128 2.50 -8.30 -22.02
C GLY A 128 3.67 -9.29 -22.04
N VAL A 129 4.71 -9.07 -21.23
CA VAL A 129 5.89 -9.93 -21.11
C VAL A 129 6.27 -10.10 -19.62
N MET A 130 5.40 -10.71 -18.80
CA MET A 130 5.63 -10.76 -17.36
C MET A 130 5.94 -12.17 -16.85
N LYS A 131 7.23 -12.53 -16.89
CA LYS A 131 7.86 -13.51 -15.99
C LYS A 131 8.39 -12.87 -14.69
N HIS A 132 8.12 -11.58 -14.46
CA HIS A 132 8.71 -10.80 -13.37
C HIS A 132 7.76 -10.70 -12.16
N SER A 133 8.30 -10.89 -10.95
CA SER A 133 7.56 -10.79 -9.69
C SER A 133 7.03 -9.37 -9.43
N ILE A 134 5.93 -9.21 -8.68
CA ILE A 134 5.33 -7.91 -8.29
C ILE A 134 6.36 -6.90 -7.77
N PHE A 135 7.37 -7.38 -7.03
CA PHE A 135 8.46 -6.54 -6.53
C PHE A 135 9.28 -5.87 -7.64
N GLU A 136 9.55 -6.55 -8.76
CA GLU A 136 10.27 -5.97 -9.90
C GLU A 136 9.46 -4.88 -10.59
N ILE A 137 8.13 -5.00 -10.57
CA ILE A 137 7.23 -3.97 -11.09
C ILE A 137 7.40 -2.71 -10.24
N PHE A 138 7.41 -2.83 -8.93
CA PHE A 138 7.57 -1.65 -8.05
C PHE A 138 8.95 -1.00 -8.19
N ILE A 139 10.01 -1.80 -8.30
CA ILE A 139 11.34 -1.28 -8.61
C ILE A 139 11.33 -0.52 -9.94
N GLN A 140 10.76 -1.13 -10.98
CA GLN A 140 10.68 -0.51 -12.30
C GLN A 140 9.87 0.80 -12.29
N MET A 141 8.76 0.84 -11.55
CA MET A 141 7.93 2.03 -11.41
C MET A 141 8.67 3.15 -10.69
N PHE A 142 9.40 2.84 -9.62
CA PHE A 142 10.26 3.80 -8.93
C PHE A 142 11.35 4.34 -9.86
N ILE A 143 12.06 3.45 -10.57
CA ILE A 143 13.10 3.82 -11.54
C ILE A 143 12.52 4.75 -12.61
N GLN A 144 11.33 4.48 -13.13
CA GLN A 144 10.69 5.34 -14.13
C GLN A 144 10.44 6.75 -13.61
N GLN A 145 9.95 6.88 -12.37
CA GLN A 145 9.72 8.18 -11.76
C GLN A 145 11.03 8.94 -11.52
N VAL A 146 12.09 8.25 -11.08
CA VAL A 146 13.42 8.87 -10.93
C VAL A 146 14.00 9.28 -12.29
N MET A 147 13.84 8.49 -13.35
CA MET A 147 14.26 8.87 -14.71
C MET A 147 13.50 10.09 -15.24
N GLU A 148 12.21 10.23 -14.95
CA GLU A 148 11.43 11.43 -15.31
C GLU A 148 11.95 12.66 -14.56
N LEU A 149 12.34 12.50 -13.29
CA LEU A 149 12.97 13.57 -12.51
C LEU A 149 14.35 13.95 -13.05
N THR A 150 15.24 12.98 -13.34
CA THR A 150 16.60 13.30 -13.82
C THR A 150 16.57 14.00 -15.17
N LYS A 151 15.59 13.69 -16.05
CA LYS A 151 15.37 14.43 -17.30
C LYS A 151 14.99 15.89 -17.10
N LYS A 152 14.26 16.22 -16.03
CA LYS A 152 13.91 17.60 -15.67
C LYS A 152 15.05 18.32 -14.94
N GLY A 153 15.99 17.56 -14.39
CA GLY A 153 17.12 18.04 -13.60
C GLY A 153 16.88 17.92 -12.10
N LEU A 154 17.92 17.50 -11.37
CA LEU A 154 17.90 17.41 -9.92
C LEU A 154 17.88 18.81 -9.31
N LYS A 155 16.96 19.03 -8.37
CA LYS A 155 16.91 20.29 -7.65
C LYS A 155 18.12 20.48 -6.77
N SER A 156 18.60 21.71 -6.76
CA SER A 156 19.72 22.17 -5.97
C SER A 156 19.28 23.22 -4.97
N SER A 157 20.02 23.39 -3.89
CA SER A 157 19.87 24.52 -2.99
C SER A 157 21.21 25.05 -2.52
N TYR A 158 21.18 26.30 -2.08
CA TYR A 158 22.28 26.93 -1.36
C TYR A 158 22.42 26.28 0.03
N LEU A 159 23.54 25.60 0.24
CA LEU A 159 23.98 25.10 1.54
C LEU A 159 25.02 26.07 2.09
N SER A 160 24.79 26.60 3.29
CA SER A 160 25.76 27.45 3.96
C SER A 160 26.84 26.58 4.59
N ILE A 161 28.08 26.77 4.15
CA ILE A 161 29.26 26.04 4.60
C ILE A 161 30.12 26.99 5.42
N GLU A 162 30.58 26.53 6.58
CA GLU A 162 31.54 27.24 7.44
C GLU A 162 32.88 26.49 7.44
N GLU A 163 33.89 27.06 6.78
CA GLU A 163 35.19 26.40 6.60
C GLU A 163 36.36 27.36 6.75
N ASN A 164 37.54 26.80 7.04
CA ASN A 164 38.79 27.56 7.19
C ASN A 164 39.65 27.46 5.93
N GLU A 165 39.44 28.40 5.03
CA GLU A 165 39.99 28.35 3.68
C GLU A 165 41.24 29.23 3.51
N ARG A 166 42.06 28.94 2.50
CA ARG A 166 43.22 29.80 2.16
C ARG A 166 42.85 31.03 1.34
N PHE A 167 41.69 31.00 0.70
CA PHE A 167 41.23 32.05 -0.19
C PHE A 167 39.93 32.67 0.32
N TYR A 168 39.77 33.97 0.13
CA TYR A 168 38.60 34.71 0.59
C TYR A 168 37.39 34.47 -0.33
N LYS A 169 36.30 33.91 0.21
CA LYS A 169 35.01 33.73 -0.48
C LYS A 169 33.84 33.81 0.52
N GLY A 170 32.86 34.67 0.23
CA GLY A 170 31.70 34.86 1.10
C GLY A 170 31.94 35.82 2.26
N LYS A 171 31.44 35.48 3.45
CA LYS A 171 31.46 36.34 4.64
C LYS A 171 32.39 35.76 5.71
N ILE A 172 33.25 36.59 6.32
CA ILE A 172 34.06 36.17 7.48
C ILE A 172 33.17 36.04 8.72
N LEU A 173 33.34 34.91 9.43
CA LEU A 173 32.85 34.77 10.80
C LEU A 173 33.96 35.20 11.76
N PHE A 174 33.95 36.48 12.13
CA PHE A 174 35.06 37.11 12.85
C PHE A 174 35.42 36.42 14.16
N ASN A 175 34.40 35.98 14.93
CA ASN A 175 34.64 35.31 16.21
C ASN A 175 35.44 34.02 16.05
N ASP A 176 35.09 33.16 15.09
CA ASP A 176 35.77 31.90 14.84
C ASP A 176 37.09 32.10 14.08
N HIS A 177 37.15 33.08 13.18
CA HIS A 177 38.37 33.47 12.48
C HIS A 177 39.47 33.88 13.45
N ILE A 178 39.16 34.81 14.37
CA ILE A 178 40.14 35.25 15.38
C ILE A 178 40.59 34.05 16.20
N LYS A 179 39.67 33.21 16.71
CA LYS A 179 40.03 32.05 17.54
C LYS A 179 40.92 31.03 16.82
N LYS A 180 40.62 30.69 15.57
CA LYS A 180 41.30 29.60 14.83
C LYS A 180 42.56 30.07 14.10
N ASN A 181 42.65 31.35 13.72
CA ASN A 181 43.68 31.83 12.79
C ASN A 181 44.64 32.89 13.37
N VAL A 182 44.71 33.08 14.70
CA VAL A 182 45.70 33.99 15.34
C VAL A 182 47.12 33.73 14.84
N ALA A 183 47.52 32.46 14.77
CA ALA A 183 48.84 32.02 14.32
C ALA A 183 48.90 31.67 12.82
N HIS A 184 47.76 31.46 12.17
CA HIS A 184 47.63 31.02 10.78
C HIS A 184 47.01 32.12 9.91
N LYS A 185 47.77 33.20 9.70
CA LYS A 185 47.31 34.40 8.96
C LYS A 185 47.03 34.13 7.47
N GLU A 186 47.52 33.01 6.95
CA GLU A 186 47.28 32.51 5.59
C GLU A 186 45.90 31.87 5.41
N ARG A 187 45.04 31.85 6.44
CA ARG A 187 43.71 31.22 6.40
C ARG A 187 42.59 32.16 6.86
N PHE A 188 41.40 31.93 6.33
CA PHE A 188 40.17 32.67 6.59
C PHE A 188 39.05 31.72 6.98
N TYR A 189 38.56 31.83 8.22
CA TYR A 189 37.30 31.19 8.60
C TYR A 189 36.10 31.95 8.02
N LEU A 190 35.43 31.34 7.06
CA LEU A 190 34.41 31.95 6.21
C LEU A 190 33.12 31.14 6.27
N THR A 191 31.99 31.83 6.10
CA THR A 191 30.71 31.25 5.74
C THR A 191 30.36 31.64 4.31
N TYR A 192 30.05 30.66 3.48
CA TYR A 192 29.65 30.88 2.09
C TYR A 192 28.64 29.84 1.64
N ASP A 193 27.78 30.25 0.70
CA ASP A 193 26.73 29.38 0.20
C ASP A 193 27.20 28.64 -1.05
N VAL A 194 27.12 27.30 -1.03
CA VAL A 194 27.40 26.44 -2.18
C VAL A 194 26.09 25.96 -2.77
N PHE A 195 25.93 26.20 -4.07
CA PHE A 195 24.82 25.63 -4.83
C PHE A 195 25.06 24.14 -5.03
N SER A 196 24.32 23.30 -4.32
CA SER A 196 24.55 21.86 -4.27
C SER A 196 23.26 21.07 -4.52
N GLN A 197 23.41 19.95 -5.23
CA GLN A 197 22.36 18.94 -5.39
C GLN A 197 22.27 18.02 -4.16
N ASN A 198 23.16 18.14 -3.17
CA ASN A 198 23.18 17.31 -1.96
C ASN A 198 22.06 17.67 -0.96
N ARG A 199 20.82 17.62 -1.44
CA ARG A 199 19.62 17.86 -0.65
C ARG A 199 19.13 16.57 0.00
N PRO A 200 18.39 16.65 1.13
CA PRO A 200 17.80 15.48 1.78
C PRO A 200 16.99 14.61 0.82
N GLU A 201 16.23 15.21 -0.10
CA GLU A 201 15.39 14.46 -1.03
C GLU A 201 16.22 13.64 -2.02
N ASN A 202 17.28 14.23 -2.58
CA ASN A 202 18.17 13.54 -3.51
C ASN A 202 18.99 12.45 -2.78
N ARG A 203 19.41 12.69 -1.53
CA ARG A 203 20.09 11.71 -0.67
C ARG A 203 19.24 10.47 -0.43
N LEU A 204 17.95 10.66 -0.14
CA LEU A 204 16.98 9.59 0.06
C LEU A 204 16.76 8.77 -1.22
N ILE A 205 16.68 9.43 -2.39
CA ILE A 205 16.55 8.76 -3.69
C ILE A 205 17.80 7.91 -3.97
N LYS A 206 19.00 8.48 -3.79
CA LYS A 206 20.28 7.75 -3.99
C LYS A 206 20.38 6.53 -3.08
N ALA A 207 20.05 6.69 -1.80
CA ALA A 207 20.02 5.58 -0.84
C ALA A 207 19.01 4.49 -1.26
N THR A 208 17.84 4.87 -1.77
CA THR A 208 16.82 3.92 -2.23
C THR A 208 17.32 3.13 -3.45
N LEU A 209 17.91 3.80 -4.44
CA LEU A 209 18.51 3.16 -5.61
C LEU A 209 19.59 2.14 -5.21
N LYS A 210 20.49 2.53 -4.29
CA LYS A 210 21.53 1.63 -3.75
C LYS A 210 20.94 0.42 -3.03
N LYS A 211 19.88 0.61 -2.24
CA LYS A 211 19.18 -0.49 -1.54
C LYS A 211 18.52 -1.47 -2.51
N LEU A 212 17.90 -0.97 -3.59
CA LEU A 212 17.17 -1.79 -4.57
C LEU A 212 18.09 -2.54 -5.54
N TYR A 213 19.28 -2.02 -5.84
CA TYR A 213 20.23 -2.64 -6.78
C TYR A 213 20.54 -4.12 -6.48
N PRO A 214 20.96 -4.52 -5.25
CA PRO A 214 21.21 -5.93 -4.94
C PRO A 214 19.93 -6.76 -4.85
N GLN A 215 18.78 -6.15 -4.57
CA GLN A 215 17.50 -6.85 -4.36
C GLN A 215 16.78 -7.20 -5.66
N SER A 216 16.99 -6.43 -6.73
CA SER A 216 16.43 -6.75 -8.04
C SER A 216 17.04 -8.02 -8.62
N LYS A 217 16.20 -8.86 -9.23
CA LYS A 217 16.57 -10.01 -10.06
C LYS A 217 16.54 -9.65 -11.56
N SER A 218 15.95 -8.53 -11.93
CA SER A 218 15.88 -8.07 -13.32
C SER A 218 17.18 -7.37 -13.75
N TYR A 219 17.86 -7.94 -14.75
CA TYR A 219 19.06 -7.32 -15.34
C TYR A 219 18.78 -5.91 -15.88
N ARG A 220 17.59 -5.71 -16.48
CA ARG A 220 17.15 -4.40 -16.99
C ARG A 220 17.05 -3.37 -15.86
N ASN A 221 16.43 -3.74 -14.74
CA ASN A 221 16.30 -2.83 -13.59
C ASN A 221 17.67 -2.49 -12.99
N LYS A 222 18.56 -3.49 -12.83
CA LYS A 222 19.93 -3.25 -12.35
C LYS A 222 20.71 -2.27 -13.23
N LYS A 223 20.64 -2.43 -14.56
CA LYS A 223 21.31 -1.53 -15.50
C LYS A 223 20.78 -0.10 -15.39
N LEU A 224 19.47 0.08 -15.31
CA LEU A 224 18.86 1.41 -15.17
C LEU A 224 19.23 2.05 -13.82
N ILE A 225 19.26 1.28 -12.73
CA ILE A 225 19.70 1.78 -11.42
C ILE A 225 21.15 2.27 -11.48
N GLN A 226 22.06 1.52 -12.11
CA GLN A 226 23.45 1.95 -12.26
C GLN A 226 23.56 3.26 -13.04
N GLN A 227 22.81 3.41 -14.12
CA GLN A 227 22.77 4.66 -14.91
C GLN A 227 22.29 5.83 -14.06
N LEU A 228 21.19 5.65 -13.34
CA LEU A 228 20.67 6.68 -12.44
C LEU A 228 21.67 7.02 -11.33
N LEU A 229 22.40 6.05 -10.77
CA LEU A 229 23.38 6.34 -9.71
C LEU A 229 24.51 7.27 -10.17
N ILE A 230 24.83 7.30 -11.47
CA ILE A 230 25.79 8.26 -12.05
C ILE A 230 25.22 9.68 -11.99
N ASP A 231 23.93 9.88 -12.31
CA ASP A 231 23.27 11.19 -12.23
C ASP A 231 23.29 11.76 -10.79
N PHE A 232 23.40 10.89 -9.78
CA PHE A 232 23.47 11.25 -8.36
C PHE A 232 24.90 11.20 -7.80
N GLU A 233 25.95 11.23 -8.62
CA GLU A 233 27.35 11.13 -8.16
C GLU A 233 27.69 12.21 -7.11
N GLN A 234 27.27 13.45 -7.35
CA GLN A 234 27.51 14.62 -6.48
C GLN A 234 26.61 14.68 -5.22
N VAL A 235 25.73 13.69 -5.03
CA VAL A 235 24.81 13.61 -3.90
C VAL A 235 25.34 12.58 -2.91
N GLU A 236 25.34 12.89 -1.62
CA GLU A 236 25.75 11.90 -0.61
C GLU A 236 24.67 10.83 -0.40
N GLU A 237 25.05 9.71 0.18
CA GLU A 237 24.07 8.71 0.60
C GLU A 237 23.46 9.10 1.95
N SER A 238 22.14 8.96 2.09
CA SER A 238 21.48 9.18 3.37
C SER A 238 21.93 8.15 4.40
N ILE A 239 22.49 8.63 5.52
CA ILE A 239 22.93 7.78 6.65
C ILE A 239 21.77 7.53 7.62
N ASN A 240 20.91 8.54 7.83
CA ASN A 240 19.75 8.46 8.71
C ASN A 240 18.51 8.90 7.94
N TYR A 241 17.73 7.91 7.51
CA TYR A 241 16.55 8.13 6.67
C TYR A 241 15.50 9.01 7.37
N SER A 242 15.21 8.75 8.65
CA SER A 242 14.18 9.49 9.39
C SER A 242 14.50 10.98 9.48
N ASN A 243 15.75 11.30 9.85
CA ASN A 243 16.23 12.68 9.93
C ASN A 243 16.18 13.39 8.57
N ASP A 244 16.47 12.68 7.48
CA ASP A 244 16.37 13.28 6.14
C ASP A 244 14.93 13.52 5.72
N PHE A 245 14.00 12.63 6.07
CA PHE A 245 12.58 12.86 5.83
C PHE A 245 12.03 14.05 6.61
N ASP A 246 12.46 14.23 7.87
CA ASP A 246 12.05 15.37 8.70
C ASP A 246 12.55 16.70 8.14
N LYS A 247 13.71 16.69 7.44
CA LYS A 247 14.29 17.86 6.79
C LYS A 247 13.67 18.19 5.43
N VAL A 248 12.86 17.30 4.85
CA VAL A 248 12.19 17.56 3.58
C VAL A 248 11.16 18.67 3.75
N LYS A 249 11.34 19.76 3.00
CA LYS A 249 10.36 20.85 2.94
C LYS A 249 9.47 20.64 1.73
N SER A 250 8.19 20.34 1.96
CA SER A 250 7.21 20.27 0.87
C SER A 250 6.80 21.68 0.47
N ASP A 251 7.19 22.10 -0.74
CA ASP A 251 6.76 23.36 -1.35
C ASP A 251 6.05 23.08 -2.69
N ARG A 252 5.46 24.11 -3.32
CA ARG A 252 4.76 23.96 -4.61
C ARG A 252 5.64 23.46 -5.73
N SER A 253 6.96 23.66 -5.65
CA SER A 253 7.90 23.15 -6.62
C SER A 253 8.11 21.64 -6.43
N MET A 254 7.94 21.09 -5.23
CA MET A 254 8.25 19.69 -4.86
C MET A 254 7.26 18.64 -5.37
N LYS A 255 6.26 19.02 -6.16
CA LYS A 255 5.26 18.09 -6.73
C LYS A 255 5.89 16.90 -7.47
N ASP A 256 6.99 17.14 -8.19
CA ASP A 256 7.72 16.09 -8.92
C ASP A 256 8.47 15.13 -7.98
N TYR A 257 8.79 15.56 -6.76
CA TYR A 257 9.47 14.77 -5.73
C TYR A 257 8.50 14.04 -4.81
N ASP A 258 7.31 14.57 -4.55
CA ASP A 258 6.36 13.99 -3.58
C ASP A 258 6.07 12.50 -3.86
N LEU A 259 5.91 12.17 -5.14
CA LEU A 259 5.64 10.82 -5.61
C LEU A 259 6.85 9.89 -5.40
N ILE A 260 8.04 10.37 -5.69
CA ILE A 260 9.30 9.62 -5.55
C ILE A 260 9.65 9.44 -4.07
N LEU A 261 9.44 10.46 -3.24
CA LEU A 261 9.64 10.38 -1.80
C LEU A 261 8.64 9.44 -1.14
N SER A 262 7.42 9.34 -1.67
CA SER A 262 6.46 8.32 -1.23
C SER A 262 6.97 6.90 -1.53
N TRP A 263 7.58 6.66 -2.70
CA TRP A 263 8.29 5.41 -2.98
C TRP A 263 9.45 5.18 -2.01
N CYS A 264 10.28 6.20 -1.75
CA CYS A 264 11.40 6.08 -0.82
C CYS A 264 10.90 5.69 0.59
N LYS A 265 9.86 6.37 1.10
CA LYS A 265 9.24 6.02 2.39
C LYS A 265 8.73 4.59 2.39
N LEU A 266 8.08 4.18 1.31
CA LEU A 266 7.58 2.83 1.15
C LEU A 266 8.71 1.79 1.18
N PHE A 267 9.84 2.02 0.51
CA PHE A 267 10.96 1.08 0.53
C PHE A 267 11.77 1.11 1.84
N PHE A 268 11.74 2.21 2.60
CA PHE A 268 12.47 2.34 3.87
C PHE A 268 11.65 1.96 5.10
N PHE A 269 10.40 2.43 5.22
CA PHE A 269 9.61 2.40 6.46
C PHE A 269 8.35 1.55 6.39
N ASN A 270 7.75 1.35 5.22
CA ASN A 270 6.58 0.48 5.18
C ASN A 270 7.03 -0.94 5.46
N LYS A 271 6.47 -1.56 6.49
CA LYS A 271 6.72 -2.97 6.83
C LYS A 271 6.42 -3.90 5.65
N SER A 272 5.58 -3.47 4.70
CA SER A 272 5.43 -4.12 3.39
C SER A 272 6.71 -4.15 2.54
N PHE A 273 7.85 -3.62 2.94
CA PHE A 273 9.12 -3.76 2.21
C PHE A 273 10.33 -3.85 3.15
N THR A 274 10.10 -3.97 4.45
CA THR A 274 11.20 -4.07 5.42
C THR A 274 11.92 -5.41 5.24
N SER A 275 13.25 -5.41 5.42
CA SER A 275 13.94 -6.63 5.81
C SER A 275 13.45 -6.93 7.22
N PHE A 276 12.45 -7.80 7.32
CA PHE A 276 11.94 -8.23 8.61
C PHE A 276 13.05 -8.92 9.38
N SER A 277 13.03 -8.79 10.71
CA SER A 277 13.95 -9.46 11.61
C SER A 277 13.77 -10.97 11.46
N GLY A 278 14.72 -11.63 10.82
CA GLY A 278 14.69 -13.06 10.55
C GLY A 278 15.84 -13.42 9.63
N ASP A 279 16.72 -14.31 10.07
CA ASP A 279 17.96 -14.62 9.35
C ASP A 279 17.73 -15.19 7.94
N GLU A 280 16.52 -15.64 7.62
CA GLU A 280 16.21 -16.35 6.38
C GLU A 280 15.29 -15.58 5.40
N VAL A 281 14.60 -14.52 5.84
CA VAL A 281 13.72 -13.70 4.98
C VAL A 281 14.50 -12.51 4.42
N ALA A 282 14.45 -12.31 3.10
CA ALA A 282 15.10 -11.18 2.44
C ALA A 282 14.21 -9.93 2.48
N TYR A 283 12.94 -10.08 2.06
CA TYR A 283 11.94 -9.02 2.10
C TYR A 283 10.53 -9.62 2.02
N ALA A 284 9.54 -8.94 2.59
CA ALA A 284 8.14 -9.32 2.45
C ALA A 284 7.31 -8.10 2.04
N LEU A 285 6.42 -8.32 1.08
CA LEU A 285 5.60 -7.33 0.40
C LEU A 285 4.14 -7.68 0.50
N LEU A 286 3.50 -7.14 1.53
CA LEU A 286 2.18 -7.60 1.95
C LEU A 286 1.26 -6.40 2.10
N PHE A 287 0.10 -6.51 1.47
CA PHE A 287 -0.91 -5.46 1.36
C PHE A 287 -2.19 -5.88 2.08
N PRO A 288 -2.73 -5.05 2.99
CA PRO A 288 -4.03 -5.32 3.61
C PRO A 288 -5.13 -5.14 2.57
N MET A 289 -5.80 -6.22 2.19
CA MET A 289 -6.79 -6.19 1.10
C MET A 289 -7.98 -5.29 1.37
N GLU A 290 -8.35 -5.07 2.63
CA GLU A 290 -9.38 -4.10 3.03
C GLU A 290 -9.05 -2.70 2.50
N LYS A 291 -7.81 -2.23 2.74
CA LYS A 291 -7.36 -0.91 2.28
C LYS A 291 -7.16 -0.84 0.77
N VAL A 292 -6.72 -1.94 0.16
CA VAL A 292 -6.60 -2.01 -1.30
C VAL A 292 -7.97 -1.88 -1.95
N PHE A 293 -8.96 -2.62 -1.45
CA PHE A 293 -10.33 -2.60 -1.97
C PHE A 293 -10.99 -1.24 -1.74
N GLU A 294 -10.88 -0.67 -0.54
CA GLU A 294 -11.39 0.65 -0.19
C GLU A 294 -10.88 1.73 -1.15
N ALA A 295 -9.55 1.80 -1.34
CA ALA A 295 -8.93 2.77 -2.24
C ALA A 295 -9.33 2.53 -3.71
N PHE A 296 -9.49 1.27 -4.11
CA PHE A 296 -9.96 0.91 -5.43
C PHE A 296 -11.38 1.41 -5.70
N VAL A 297 -12.33 1.13 -4.81
CA VAL A 297 -13.73 1.61 -4.91
C VAL A 297 -13.78 3.14 -4.92
N ALA A 298 -13.04 3.82 -4.04
CA ALA A 298 -12.97 5.28 -4.02
C ALA A 298 -12.44 5.88 -5.33
N SER A 299 -11.43 5.23 -5.93
CA SER A 299 -10.80 5.67 -7.18
C SER A 299 -11.73 5.52 -8.38
N ILE A 300 -12.45 4.39 -8.50
CA ILE A 300 -13.40 4.17 -9.60
C ILE A 300 -14.61 5.09 -9.49
N LEU A 301 -15.16 5.29 -8.28
CA LEU A 301 -16.26 6.22 -8.03
C LEU A 301 -15.84 7.65 -8.36
N LYS A 302 -14.65 8.08 -7.94
CA LYS A 302 -14.15 9.42 -8.25
C LYS A 302 -14.02 9.66 -9.75
N LYS A 303 -13.62 8.66 -10.53
CA LYS A 303 -13.49 8.77 -11.98
C LYS A 303 -14.84 8.83 -12.70
N ARG A 304 -15.84 8.10 -12.24
CA ARG A 304 -17.17 8.03 -12.89
C ARG A 304 -18.14 9.09 -12.40
N CYS A 305 -18.16 9.35 -11.09
CA CYS A 305 -19.16 10.16 -10.41
C CYS A 305 -18.63 11.53 -9.98
N GLY A 306 -17.36 11.84 -10.23
CA GLY A 306 -16.73 13.08 -9.76
C GLY A 306 -17.31 14.38 -10.32
N ALA A 307 -18.17 14.31 -11.34
CA ALA A 307 -18.93 15.45 -11.86
C ALA A 307 -20.21 15.74 -11.05
N THR A 308 -20.82 14.70 -10.47
CA THR A 308 -22.10 14.80 -9.75
C THR A 308 -21.90 14.82 -8.23
N TYR A 309 -20.88 14.13 -7.73
CA TYR A 309 -20.62 13.98 -6.30
C TYR A 309 -19.22 14.47 -5.93
N THR A 310 -19.15 15.22 -4.82
CA THR A 310 -17.90 15.44 -4.11
C THR A 310 -17.58 14.19 -3.29
N ILE A 311 -16.51 13.49 -3.67
CA ILE A 311 -16.12 12.22 -3.06
C ILE A 311 -14.94 12.42 -2.10
N GLN A 312 -15.18 12.16 -0.82
CA GLN A 312 -14.18 12.18 0.24
C GLN A 312 -13.91 10.75 0.72
N ALA A 313 -12.66 10.29 0.62
CA ALA A 313 -12.24 8.99 1.14
C ALA A 313 -11.61 9.16 2.53
N GLN A 314 -11.94 8.28 3.48
CA GLN A 314 -11.47 8.26 4.87
C GLN A 314 -11.59 9.60 5.58
N ALA A 315 -12.79 10.18 5.59
CA ALA A 315 -13.03 11.42 6.33
C ALA A 315 -12.83 11.17 7.84
N LYS A 316 -11.71 11.66 8.40
CA LYS A 316 -11.37 11.54 9.84
C LYS A 316 -12.05 12.62 10.71
N THR A 317 -13.12 13.21 10.21
CA THR A 317 -13.73 14.41 10.78
C THR A 317 -14.67 14.10 11.95
N TYR A 318 -15.19 12.88 12.03
CA TYR A 318 -16.32 12.56 12.89
C TYR A 318 -15.92 11.74 14.12
N HIS A 319 -16.61 12.00 15.24
CA HIS A 319 -16.52 11.23 16.47
C HIS A 319 -17.93 10.74 16.83
N LEU A 320 -18.03 9.54 17.41
CA LEU A 320 -19.31 8.97 17.84
C LEU A 320 -19.93 9.82 18.94
N PHE A 321 -19.11 10.33 19.87
CA PHE A 321 -19.53 11.22 20.94
C PHE A 321 -18.86 12.59 20.78
N ASP A 322 -19.62 13.66 20.99
CA ASP A 322 -19.13 15.04 20.86
C ASP A 322 -18.48 15.57 22.13
N GLN A 323 -18.83 15.02 23.30
CA GLN A 323 -18.36 15.49 24.60
C GLN A 323 -18.08 14.32 25.57
N PRO A 324 -16.81 14.07 25.92
CA PRO A 324 -15.61 14.50 25.18
C PRO A 324 -15.60 13.88 23.77
N GLN A 325 -15.00 14.58 22.79
CA GLN A 325 -14.80 14.04 21.45
C GLN A 325 -13.95 12.76 21.51
N LYS A 326 -14.62 11.61 21.46
CA LYS A 326 -14.02 10.29 21.61
C LYS A 326 -14.68 9.32 20.64
N PHE A 327 -13.95 8.24 20.36
CA PHE A 327 -14.37 7.17 19.45
C PHE A 327 -14.59 7.68 18.03
N ARG A 328 -13.51 7.79 17.26
CA ARG A 328 -13.55 8.27 15.88
C ARG A 328 -14.43 7.38 15.00
N LEU A 329 -15.29 8.01 14.22
CA LEU A 329 -16.02 7.38 13.13
C LEU A 329 -15.28 7.73 11.84
N ILE A 330 -14.84 6.69 11.12
CA ILE A 330 -14.07 6.84 9.89
C ILE A 330 -14.81 6.03 8.82
N PRO A 331 -15.84 6.62 8.18
CA PRO A 331 -16.43 6.03 7.00
C PRO A 331 -15.37 5.93 5.90
N ASP A 332 -15.42 4.83 5.14
CA ASP A 332 -14.49 4.62 4.03
C ASP A 332 -14.66 5.71 2.96
N ILE A 333 -15.90 5.96 2.54
CA ILE A 333 -16.23 6.92 1.48
C ILE A 333 -17.48 7.71 1.86
N ILE A 334 -17.39 9.04 1.75
CA ILE A 334 -18.53 9.95 1.86
C ILE A 334 -18.74 10.60 0.49
N LEU A 335 -19.95 10.50 -0.03
CA LEU A 335 -20.40 11.15 -1.24
C LEU A 335 -21.32 12.31 -0.85
N THR A 336 -21.03 13.51 -1.34
CA THR A 336 -21.91 14.67 -1.19
C THR A 336 -22.38 15.09 -2.56
N SER A 337 -23.69 15.02 -2.80
CA SER A 337 -24.32 15.49 -4.04
C SER A 337 -24.21 17.03 -4.16
N THR A 338 -24.42 17.57 -5.36
CA THR A 338 -24.54 19.02 -5.58
C THR A 338 -25.61 19.65 -4.70
N ASP A 339 -26.66 18.90 -4.37
CA ASP A 339 -27.79 19.36 -3.56
C ASP A 339 -27.55 19.16 -2.05
N SER A 340 -26.28 18.98 -1.65
CA SER A 340 -25.84 18.76 -0.26
C SER A 340 -26.36 17.49 0.42
N LYS A 341 -27.04 16.60 -0.29
CA LYS A 341 -27.36 15.25 0.21
C LYS A 341 -26.07 14.46 0.46
N VAL A 342 -25.95 13.84 1.63
CA VAL A 342 -24.80 13.02 2.02
C VAL A 342 -25.18 11.55 1.91
N ILE A 343 -24.32 10.75 1.30
CA ILE A 343 -24.42 9.28 1.26
C ILE A 343 -23.12 8.72 1.82
N VAL A 344 -23.25 7.73 2.70
CA VAL A 344 -22.10 6.98 3.19
C VAL A 344 -21.96 5.70 2.40
N LEU A 345 -20.75 5.43 1.93
CA LEU A 345 -20.39 4.17 1.31
C LEU A 345 -19.24 3.53 2.09
N ASP A 346 -19.49 2.33 2.60
CA ASP A 346 -18.51 1.53 3.33
C ASP A 346 -18.12 0.30 2.49
N THR A 347 -16.85 -0.09 2.54
CA THR A 347 -16.34 -1.22 1.77
C THR A 347 -15.92 -2.34 2.70
N LYS A 348 -16.32 -3.57 2.39
CA LYS A 348 -15.97 -4.74 3.20
C LYS A 348 -15.31 -5.80 2.34
N TRP A 349 -14.03 -6.08 2.60
CA TRP A 349 -13.32 -7.20 1.97
C TRP A 349 -13.66 -8.54 2.65
N LYS A 350 -14.87 -9.03 2.42
CA LYS A 350 -15.37 -10.30 2.97
C LYS A 350 -16.12 -11.08 1.89
N LEU A 351 -15.88 -12.38 1.85
CA LEU A 351 -16.63 -13.29 1.00
C LEU A 351 -17.91 -13.69 1.73
N LEU A 352 -19.04 -13.14 1.30
CA LEU A 352 -20.35 -13.53 1.81
C LEU A 352 -20.74 -14.92 1.26
N HIS A 353 -21.69 -15.57 1.94
CA HIS A 353 -22.13 -16.93 1.62
C HIS A 353 -23.65 -16.97 1.50
N ASN A 354 -24.22 -17.81 0.61
CA ASN A 354 -25.68 -17.98 0.51
C ASN A 354 -26.26 -18.74 1.71
N ASN A 355 -26.33 -18.08 2.86
CA ASN A 355 -26.93 -18.64 4.06
C ASN A 355 -27.81 -17.61 4.76
N PRO A 356 -29.12 -17.54 4.41
CA PRO A 356 -30.05 -16.61 5.03
C PRO A 356 -30.11 -16.73 6.56
N ARG A 357 -29.96 -17.94 7.12
CA ARG A 357 -30.00 -18.17 8.58
C ARG A 357 -28.83 -17.53 9.33
N LYS A 358 -27.75 -17.20 8.62
CA LYS A 358 -26.57 -16.51 9.16
C LYS A 358 -26.41 -15.12 8.57
N ASN A 359 -27.51 -14.49 8.13
CA ASN A 359 -27.52 -13.17 7.48
C ASN A 359 -26.53 -13.08 6.32
N TYR A 360 -26.35 -14.17 5.57
CA TYR A 360 -25.42 -14.27 4.44
C TYR A 360 -23.94 -14.06 4.80
N GLY A 361 -23.60 -14.08 6.10
CA GLY A 361 -22.25 -13.77 6.60
C GLY A 361 -22.04 -12.27 6.90
N ILE A 362 -23.06 -11.43 6.75
CA ILE A 362 -23.03 -10.03 7.17
C ILE A 362 -23.03 -10.00 8.69
N SER A 363 -22.04 -9.33 9.29
CA SER A 363 -21.92 -9.29 10.75
C SER A 363 -22.82 -8.22 11.35
N GLN A 364 -23.36 -8.49 12.53
CA GLN A 364 -24.15 -7.49 13.28
C GLN A 364 -23.32 -6.24 13.58
N ALA A 365 -22.02 -6.40 13.88
CA ALA A 365 -21.12 -5.28 14.13
C ALA A 365 -21.01 -4.34 12.91
N ASP A 366 -20.95 -4.89 11.69
CA ASP A 366 -20.93 -4.08 10.46
C ASP A 366 -22.24 -3.28 10.33
N MET A 367 -23.39 -3.89 10.61
CA MET A 367 -24.69 -3.20 10.54
C MET A 367 -24.85 -2.10 11.60
N TYR A 368 -24.39 -2.34 12.83
CA TYR A 368 -24.36 -1.31 13.88
C TYR A 368 -23.46 -0.13 13.48
N GLN A 369 -22.33 -0.41 12.83
CA GLN A 369 -21.45 0.63 12.30
C GLN A 369 -22.17 1.48 11.23
N MET A 370 -22.90 0.84 10.31
CA MET A 370 -23.65 1.56 9.26
C MET A 370 -24.74 2.45 9.86
N TYR A 371 -25.47 1.94 10.85
CA TYR A 371 -26.48 2.73 11.55
C TYR A 371 -25.87 3.92 12.29
N ALA A 372 -24.74 3.74 12.96
CA ALA A 372 -24.02 4.84 13.62
C ALA A 372 -23.53 5.90 12.63
N TYR A 373 -23.06 5.49 11.45
CA TYR A 373 -22.71 6.42 10.37
C TYR A 373 -23.91 7.21 9.89
N ALA A 374 -25.03 6.52 9.61
CA ALA A 374 -26.27 7.15 9.17
C ALA A 374 -26.73 8.25 10.13
N LYS A 375 -26.79 7.92 11.43
CA LYS A 375 -27.22 8.87 12.46
C LYS A 375 -26.25 10.01 12.69
N LYS A 376 -24.94 9.75 12.65
CA LYS A 376 -23.97 10.83 12.90
C LYS A 376 -23.88 11.82 11.74
N LEU A 377 -24.08 11.34 10.52
CA LEU A 377 -23.95 12.14 9.29
C LEU A 377 -25.29 12.64 8.76
N ASP A 378 -26.37 12.41 9.51
CA ASP A 378 -27.75 12.77 9.13
C ASP A 378 -28.09 12.35 7.70
N THR A 379 -27.80 11.08 7.39
CA THR A 379 -28.11 10.47 6.11
C THR A 379 -29.13 9.35 6.29
N ASP A 380 -30.08 9.29 5.37
CA ASP A 380 -31.07 8.23 5.24
C ASP A 380 -30.53 7.02 4.47
N LYS A 381 -29.40 7.16 3.77
CA LYS A 381 -28.88 6.12 2.87
C LYS A 381 -27.42 5.78 3.12
N VAL A 382 -27.16 4.50 3.39
CA VAL A 382 -25.83 3.92 3.54
C VAL A 382 -25.69 2.73 2.59
N LEU A 383 -24.61 2.72 1.80
CA LEU A 383 -24.26 1.62 0.92
C LEU A 383 -23.11 0.82 1.51
N VAL A 384 -23.21 -0.51 1.48
CA VAL A 384 -22.10 -1.40 1.84
C VAL A 384 -21.70 -2.21 0.63
N VAL A 385 -20.47 -2.04 0.17
CA VAL A 385 -19.94 -2.69 -1.03
C VAL A 385 -19.05 -3.86 -0.63
N TYR A 386 -19.39 -5.06 -1.12
CA TYR A 386 -18.62 -6.29 -0.97
C TYR A 386 -18.02 -6.73 -2.31
N PRO A 387 -16.90 -7.47 -2.34
CA PRO A 387 -16.46 -8.15 -3.55
C PRO A 387 -17.48 -9.22 -3.94
N TYR A 388 -17.77 -9.32 -5.23
CA TYR A 388 -18.63 -10.38 -5.76
C TYR A 388 -17.99 -11.76 -5.60
N ASN A 389 -18.82 -12.77 -5.36
CA ASN A 389 -18.44 -14.18 -5.49
C ASN A 389 -19.62 -15.02 -6.00
N GLU A 390 -19.34 -16.23 -6.51
CA GLU A 390 -20.38 -17.11 -7.06
C GLU A 390 -21.49 -17.45 -6.05
N GLN A 391 -21.15 -17.52 -4.76
CA GLN A 391 -22.11 -17.85 -3.72
C GLN A 391 -23.10 -16.73 -3.44
N VAL A 392 -22.87 -15.51 -3.91
CA VAL A 392 -23.83 -14.41 -3.75
C VAL A 392 -24.61 -14.09 -5.01
N LYS A 393 -24.52 -14.91 -6.07
CA LYS A 393 -25.22 -14.67 -7.34
C LYS A 393 -26.70 -14.30 -7.17
N ASP A 394 -27.44 -15.04 -6.34
CA ASP A 394 -28.88 -14.79 -6.11
C ASP A 394 -29.16 -13.51 -5.31
N ILE A 395 -28.23 -13.12 -4.44
CA ILE A 395 -28.38 -11.97 -3.52
C ILE A 395 -27.92 -10.70 -4.21
N ALA A 396 -26.89 -10.79 -5.06
CA ALA A 396 -26.37 -9.69 -5.85
C ALA A 396 -27.41 -9.12 -6.81
N VAL A 397 -28.31 -9.97 -7.35
CA VAL A 397 -29.44 -9.53 -8.17
C VAL A 397 -30.52 -8.83 -7.33
N LYS A 398 -30.69 -9.23 -6.06
CA LYS A 398 -31.75 -8.73 -5.18
C LYS A 398 -31.36 -7.49 -4.38
N THR A 399 -30.06 -7.15 -4.32
CA THR A 399 -29.50 -6.00 -3.59
C THR A 399 -30.17 -5.78 -2.22
N PRO A 400 -29.93 -6.67 -1.24
CA PRO A 400 -30.73 -6.69 -0.03
C PRO A 400 -30.64 -5.34 0.70
N THR A 401 -31.81 -4.81 0.99
CA THR A 401 -31.99 -3.49 1.60
C THR A 401 -32.62 -3.66 2.96
N TYR A 402 -32.00 -3.06 3.97
CA TYR A 402 -32.47 -3.08 5.35
C TYR A 402 -32.93 -1.68 5.73
N VAL A 403 -34.18 -1.55 6.17
CA VAL A 403 -34.77 -0.27 6.56
C VAL A 403 -35.07 -0.31 8.05
N SER A 404 -34.63 0.72 8.75
CA SER A 404 -34.97 0.97 10.16
C SER A 404 -36.22 1.85 10.25
N ASN A 405 -36.92 1.80 11.38
CA ASN A 405 -38.15 2.56 11.62
C ASN A 405 -37.93 4.10 11.66
N ASP A 406 -36.68 4.53 11.74
CA ASP A 406 -36.24 5.92 11.75
C ASP A 406 -35.56 6.31 10.42
N ASP A 407 -36.07 5.70 9.34
CA ASP A 407 -35.77 5.94 7.92
C ASP A 407 -34.31 5.70 7.49
N VAL A 408 -33.49 5.08 8.33
CA VAL A 408 -32.15 4.64 7.93
C VAL A 408 -32.25 3.42 7.01
N ARG A 409 -31.79 3.57 5.76
CA ARG A 409 -31.69 2.53 4.74
C ARG A 409 -30.24 2.10 4.55
N VAL A 410 -29.97 0.80 4.72
CA VAL A 410 -28.68 0.17 4.43
C VAL A 410 -28.84 -0.78 3.25
N GLU A 411 -28.22 -0.48 2.11
CA GLU A 411 -28.25 -1.33 0.92
C GLU A 411 -26.93 -2.06 0.73
N ILE A 412 -27.00 -3.37 0.46
CA ILE A 412 -25.83 -4.19 0.20
C ILE A 412 -25.62 -4.32 -1.30
N MET A 413 -24.42 -3.94 -1.74
CA MET A 413 -24.01 -3.94 -3.13
C MET A 413 -22.79 -4.84 -3.33
N PHE A 414 -22.63 -5.35 -4.55
CA PHE A 414 -21.54 -6.24 -4.90
C PHE A 414 -20.76 -5.68 -6.10
N LEU A 415 -19.44 -5.74 -6.00
CA LEU A 415 -18.54 -5.31 -7.06
C LEU A 415 -17.86 -6.53 -7.68
N ASP A 416 -18.17 -6.83 -8.94
CA ASP A 416 -17.40 -7.76 -9.75
C ASP A 416 -16.06 -7.10 -10.16
N LEU A 417 -14.96 -7.68 -9.69
CA LEU A 417 -13.62 -7.14 -9.94
C LEU A 417 -13.08 -7.50 -11.33
N GLU A 418 -13.69 -8.48 -12.02
CA GLU A 418 -13.38 -8.76 -13.41
C GLU A 418 -14.21 -7.84 -14.33
N ASN A 419 -15.51 -7.72 -14.08
CA ASN A 419 -16.39 -6.82 -14.81
C ASN A 419 -16.84 -5.61 -13.97
N VAL A 420 -15.87 -4.74 -13.70
CA VAL A 420 -16.03 -3.55 -12.84
C VAL A 420 -17.04 -2.58 -13.44
N SER A 421 -17.09 -2.41 -14.76
CA SER A 421 -17.95 -1.40 -15.40
C SER A 421 -19.43 -1.70 -15.18
N GLU A 422 -19.86 -2.94 -15.42
CA GLU A 422 -21.26 -3.37 -15.26
C GLU A 422 -21.72 -3.24 -13.80
N SER A 423 -20.92 -3.76 -12.86
CA SER A 423 -21.28 -3.72 -11.44
C SER A 423 -21.28 -2.29 -10.88
N LEU A 424 -20.43 -1.42 -11.43
CA LEU A 424 -20.37 -0.02 -11.02
C LEU A 424 -21.60 0.76 -11.49
N GLU A 425 -22.20 0.42 -12.64
CA GLU A 425 -23.45 1.04 -13.10
C GLU A 425 -24.58 0.78 -12.09
N THR A 426 -24.72 -0.45 -11.58
CA THR A 426 -25.73 -0.77 -10.54
C THR A 426 -25.51 0.03 -9.26
N ILE A 427 -24.25 0.22 -8.84
CA ILE A 427 -23.92 1.05 -7.67
C ILE A 427 -24.31 2.52 -7.93
N ILE A 428 -24.06 3.02 -9.14
CA ILE A 428 -24.38 4.40 -9.53
C ILE A 428 -25.90 4.61 -9.64
N GLU A 429 -26.64 3.64 -10.16
CA GLU A 429 -28.11 3.67 -10.20
C GLU A 429 -28.69 3.78 -8.79
N SER A 430 -28.20 2.96 -7.86
CA SER A 430 -28.59 3.08 -6.44
C SER A 430 -28.19 4.42 -5.84
N LEU A 431 -27.01 4.97 -6.16
CA LEU A 431 -26.64 6.31 -5.70
C LEU A 431 -27.61 7.39 -6.17
N ASN A 432 -28.22 7.24 -7.34
CA ASN A 432 -29.18 8.20 -7.89
C ASN A 432 -30.63 7.92 -7.48
N ASP A 433 -30.94 6.70 -7.03
CA ASP A 433 -32.25 6.32 -6.47
C ASP A 433 -32.40 6.86 -5.04
N ILE A 434 -32.42 8.19 -4.95
CA ILE A 434 -32.68 8.95 -3.74
C ILE A 434 -34.05 9.59 -3.89
N LEU A 435 -34.99 9.17 -3.07
CA LEU A 435 -36.30 9.81 -2.96
C LEU A 435 -36.18 11.25 -2.41
#